data_AF-A0A3L6S1V8-F1
#
_entry.id   AF-A0A3L6S1V8-F1
#
_cell.length_a   1.000
_cell.length_b   1.000
_cell.length_c   1.000
_cell.angle_alpha   90.00
_cell.angle_beta   90.00
_cell.angle_gamma   90.00
#
_symmetry.space_group_name_H-M   'P 1'
#
loop_
_entity.id
_entity.type
_entity.pdbx_description
1 polymer ?
#
loop_
_entity_poly.entity_id
_entity_poly.type
_entity_poly.pdbx_seq_one_letter_code
_entity_poly.pdbx_strand_id
1 'polypeptide(L)'
;MSDGWTDRRGHHLINFLVNSPEGTFFLESVDASSEVHNQVMLADLLEKKIMDIGVDKVVQVVTDNGANYKPAGKLLMERFPTLYWTPCTAHCLDLMLEDVAKLKEFKKPISRARHVTTFIYRHGRLLSAMREKTNGRDLVRPGATRFATTFLTLQSLYKHKDALRFLFTSKEWTGCKLAKTEAGKKVYDILLSWEFWNSVEDCLRASPPLIIVLRVMVDGDERPAMPEVDGDERPAMPEVDALMNHAKEKIKASFSTENKRSLLNKIIQIIESRWDRQMDTPLYGAALFLNPEKIYTIQKENDEYVGHLRGCFNDVLARMVQDESIQNKIDQQSMLYEDQRGDIFKNCMALQTVKLKNPRK
;
A
#
# COMPACT_ATOMS: atom_id res chain seq x y z
N MET A 1 3.86 -16.21 -1.01
CA MET A 1 3.14 -15.15 -0.26
C MET A 1 2.41 -15.79 0.91
N SER A 2 2.37 -15.12 2.05
CA SER A 2 1.69 -15.56 3.27
C SER A 2 0.82 -14.43 3.80
N ASP A 3 -0.44 -14.73 4.13
CA ASP A 3 -1.40 -13.77 4.68
C ASP A 3 -2.05 -14.33 5.95
N GLY A 4 -1.73 -13.73 7.09
CA GLY A 4 -2.26 -14.12 8.39
C GLY A 4 -3.42 -13.23 8.80
N TRP A 5 -4.52 -13.82 9.28
CA TRP A 5 -5.62 -13.06 9.85
C TRP A 5 -6.22 -13.76 11.07
N THR A 6 -6.73 -12.96 12.01
CA THR A 6 -7.42 -13.45 13.20
C THR A 6 -8.88 -13.07 13.14
N ASP A 7 -9.77 -14.06 13.30
CA ASP A 7 -11.20 -13.82 13.34
C ASP A 7 -11.64 -13.25 14.71
N ARG A 8 -12.92 -12.87 14.83
CA ARG A 8 -13.46 -12.35 16.11
C ARG A 8 -13.59 -13.39 17.22
N ARG A 9 -13.47 -14.67 16.89
CA ARG A 9 -13.52 -15.80 17.82
C ARG A 9 -12.13 -16.19 18.30
N GLY A 10 -11.08 -15.53 17.78
CA GLY A 10 -9.70 -15.77 18.14
C GLY A 10 -9.03 -16.86 17.29
N HIS A 11 -9.68 -17.34 16.22
CA HIS A 11 -9.04 -18.26 15.31
C HIS A 11 -8.00 -17.52 14.46
N HIS A 12 -6.77 -18.02 14.44
CA HIS A 12 -5.70 -17.47 13.62
C HIS A 12 -5.44 -18.40 12.44
N LEU A 13 -5.71 -17.91 11.24
CA LEU A 13 -5.49 -18.65 9.99
C LEU A 13 -4.37 -17.98 9.19
N ILE A 14 -3.48 -18.80 8.63
CA ILE A 14 -2.40 -18.34 7.76
C ILE A 14 -2.59 -18.96 6.38
N ASN A 15 -2.80 -18.11 5.38
CA ASN A 15 -3.00 -18.52 4.00
C ASN A 15 -1.68 -18.48 3.22
N PHE A 16 -1.42 -19.52 2.44
CA PHE A 16 -0.26 -19.60 1.54
C PHE A 16 -0.69 -19.49 0.09
N LEU A 17 -0.04 -18.58 -0.63
CA LEU A 17 -0.24 -18.39 -2.07
C LEU A 17 1.10 -18.40 -2.79
N VAL A 18 1.15 -19.07 -3.93
CA VAL A 18 2.30 -19.08 -4.84
C VAL A 18 2.01 -18.14 -6.00
N ASN A 19 2.98 -17.32 -6.39
CA ASN A 19 2.87 -16.43 -7.53
C ASN A 19 3.95 -16.77 -8.54
N SER A 20 3.57 -16.87 -9.81
CA SER A 20 4.44 -17.18 -10.95
C SER A 20 4.00 -16.35 -12.16
N PRO A 21 4.73 -16.36 -13.28
CA PRO A 21 4.29 -15.72 -14.52
C PRO A 21 2.89 -16.18 -14.99
N GLU A 22 2.51 -17.43 -14.70
CA GLU A 22 1.18 -18.01 -14.99
C GLU A 22 0.06 -17.51 -14.05
N GLY A 23 0.42 -16.73 -13.04
CA GLY A 23 -0.53 -16.15 -12.08
C GLY A 23 -0.35 -16.62 -10.64
N THR A 24 -1.35 -16.32 -9.82
CA THR A 24 -1.38 -16.64 -8.38
C THR A 24 -2.23 -17.88 -8.11
N PHE A 25 -1.65 -18.87 -7.44
CA PHE A 25 -2.30 -20.10 -7.01
C PHE A 25 -2.42 -20.14 -5.48
N PHE A 26 -3.60 -20.50 -4.96
CA PHE A 26 -3.80 -20.76 -3.55
C PHE A 26 -3.27 -22.16 -3.20
N LEU A 27 -2.30 -22.23 -2.29
CA LEU A 27 -1.67 -23.49 -1.90
C LEU A 27 -2.48 -24.17 -0.80
N GLU A 28 -2.62 -23.53 0.35
CA GLU A 28 -3.39 -24.02 1.49
C GLU A 28 -3.64 -22.93 2.53
N SER A 29 -4.45 -23.25 3.54
CA SER A 29 -4.60 -22.46 4.76
C SER A 29 -4.25 -23.32 5.97
N VAL A 30 -3.44 -22.78 6.88
CA VAL A 30 -3.06 -23.44 8.12
C VAL A 30 -3.77 -22.75 9.29
N ASP A 31 -4.42 -23.57 10.12
CA ASP A 31 -4.91 -23.12 11.43
C ASP A 31 -3.74 -23.08 12.41
N ALA A 32 -3.39 -21.87 12.84
CA ALA A 32 -2.34 -21.61 13.80
C ALA A 32 -2.90 -21.18 15.17
N SER A 33 -4.22 -21.32 15.41
CA SER A 33 -4.88 -20.83 16.64
C SER A 33 -4.31 -21.40 17.94
N SER A 34 -3.78 -22.62 17.91
CA SER A 34 -3.13 -23.29 19.06
C SER A 34 -1.67 -22.93 19.25
N GLU A 35 -1.06 -22.25 18.28
CA GLU A 35 0.37 -22.03 18.25
C GLU A 35 0.78 -20.74 18.98
N VAL A 36 1.93 -20.78 19.65
CA VAL A 36 2.60 -19.55 20.06
C VAL A 36 3.15 -18.92 18.78
N HIS A 37 2.56 -17.81 18.36
CA HIS A 37 2.96 -17.04 17.17
C HIS A 37 4.33 -16.36 17.33
N ASN A 38 5.36 -17.10 17.74
CA ASN A 38 6.71 -16.62 17.80
C ASN A 38 7.38 -16.69 16.42
N GLN A 39 8.47 -15.96 16.27
CA GLN A 39 9.21 -15.85 15.02
C GLN A 39 9.74 -17.19 14.48
N VAL A 40 10.01 -18.17 15.36
CA VAL A 40 10.59 -19.46 14.97
C VAL A 40 9.54 -20.34 14.33
N MET A 41 8.36 -20.47 14.95
CA MET A 41 7.24 -21.23 14.39
C MET A 41 6.87 -20.71 13.00
N LEU A 42 6.77 -19.38 12.83
CA LEU A 42 6.46 -18.78 11.53
C LEU A 42 7.55 -19.07 10.48
N ALA A 43 8.83 -19.01 10.87
CA ALA A 43 9.94 -19.33 9.97
C ALA A 43 9.93 -20.81 9.56
N ASP A 44 9.73 -21.73 10.51
CA ASP A 44 9.67 -23.18 10.27
C ASP A 44 8.50 -23.53 9.32
N LEU A 45 7.37 -22.85 9.50
CA LEU A 45 6.20 -23.07 8.67
C LEU A 45 6.37 -22.54 7.24
N LEU A 46 7.01 -21.36 7.08
CA LEU A 46 7.39 -20.83 5.76
C LEU A 46 8.44 -21.71 5.08
N GLU A 47 9.43 -22.17 5.83
CA GLU A 47 10.48 -23.07 5.36
C GLU A 47 9.89 -24.37 4.82
N LYS A 48 8.97 -25.01 5.55
CA LYS A 48 8.30 -26.22 5.07
C LYS A 48 7.68 -25.99 3.68
N LYS A 49 7.02 -24.84 3.47
CA LYS A 49 6.42 -24.50 2.17
C LYS A 49 7.43 -24.23 1.07
N ILE A 50 8.58 -23.64 1.41
CA ILE A 50 9.67 -23.48 0.46
C ILE A 50 10.20 -24.85 0.03
N MET A 51 10.41 -25.76 0.99
CA MET A 51 10.90 -27.11 0.70
C MET A 51 9.90 -27.91 -0.15
N ASP A 52 8.60 -27.82 0.16
CA ASP A 52 7.53 -28.49 -0.60
C ASP A 52 7.50 -28.02 -2.07
N ILE A 53 7.79 -26.74 -2.34
CA ILE A 53 7.83 -26.16 -3.69
C ILE A 53 9.16 -26.47 -4.41
N GLY A 54 10.26 -26.46 -3.65
CA GLY A 54 11.64 -26.50 -4.12
C GLY A 54 12.33 -25.15 -3.94
N VAL A 55 13.45 -25.15 -3.21
CA VAL A 55 14.22 -23.93 -2.87
C VAL A 55 14.68 -23.18 -4.11
N ASP A 56 15.05 -23.90 -5.17
CA ASP A 56 15.50 -23.38 -6.47
C ASP A 56 14.40 -22.63 -7.24
N LYS A 57 13.12 -22.86 -6.87
CA LYS A 57 11.97 -22.23 -7.53
C LYS A 57 11.42 -21.02 -6.77
N VAL A 58 11.91 -20.78 -5.55
CA VAL A 58 11.41 -19.68 -4.70
C VAL A 58 12.42 -18.55 -4.66
N VAL A 59 12.10 -17.46 -5.34
CA VAL A 59 12.91 -16.23 -5.35
C VAL A 59 12.60 -15.34 -4.13
N GLN A 60 11.32 -15.25 -3.77
CA GLN A 60 10.84 -14.27 -2.80
C GLN A 60 9.71 -14.81 -1.92
N VAL A 61 9.79 -14.54 -0.62
CA VAL A 61 8.70 -14.70 0.34
C VAL A 61 8.18 -13.33 0.75
N VAL A 62 6.89 -13.11 0.50
CA VAL A 62 6.17 -11.90 0.92
C VAL A 62 5.22 -12.27 2.05
N THR A 63 5.33 -11.63 3.20
CA THR A 63 4.42 -11.81 4.35
C THR A 63 3.84 -10.47 4.81
N ASP A 64 2.86 -10.49 5.71
CA ASP A 64 2.48 -9.25 6.41
C ASP A 64 3.67 -8.65 7.19
N ASN A 65 3.52 -7.39 7.62
CA ASN A 65 4.55 -6.68 8.40
C ASN A 65 4.25 -6.73 9.91
N GLY A 66 3.62 -7.81 10.37
CA GLY A 66 3.40 -8.06 11.79
C GLY A 66 4.74 -8.18 12.52
N ALA A 67 4.73 -7.84 13.81
CA ALA A 67 5.94 -7.78 14.63
C ALA A 67 6.74 -9.10 14.64
N ASN A 68 6.05 -10.25 14.46
CA ASN A 68 6.66 -11.58 14.47
C ASN A 68 7.14 -12.02 13.08
N TYR A 69 6.59 -11.48 12.00
CA TYR A 69 6.97 -11.83 10.63
C TYR A 69 8.29 -11.21 10.19
N LYS A 70 8.62 -10.00 10.67
CA LYS A 70 9.91 -9.38 10.38
C LYS A 70 11.11 -10.20 10.86
N PRO A 71 11.19 -10.63 12.13
CA PRO A 71 12.28 -11.49 12.56
C PRO A 71 12.20 -12.90 11.95
N ALA A 72 11.00 -13.45 11.71
CA ALA A 72 10.84 -14.73 11.02
C ALA A 72 11.43 -14.68 9.60
N GLY A 73 11.14 -13.60 8.85
CA GLY A 73 11.67 -13.38 7.51
C GLY A 73 13.18 -13.20 7.47
N LYS A 74 13.76 -12.52 8.47
CA LYS A 74 15.23 -12.45 8.64
C LYS A 74 15.84 -13.83 8.88
N LEU A 75 15.27 -14.59 9.81
CA LEU A 75 15.71 -15.96 10.09
C LEU A 75 15.59 -16.85 8.84
N LEU A 76 14.55 -16.65 8.02
CA LEU A 76 14.38 -17.38 6.76
C LEU A 76 15.47 -17.06 5.74
N MET A 77 15.88 -15.78 5.62
CA MET A 77 17.01 -15.38 4.76
C MET A 77 18.37 -15.89 5.29
N GLU A 78 18.52 -16.11 6.60
CA GLU A 78 19.70 -16.77 7.17
C GLU A 78 19.74 -18.27 6.80
N ARG A 79 18.58 -18.93 6.83
CA ARG A 79 18.44 -20.36 6.43
C ARG A 79 18.57 -20.57 4.92
N PHE A 80 18.11 -19.61 4.13
CA PHE A 80 18.15 -19.64 2.66
C PHE A 80 18.83 -18.37 2.12
N PRO A 81 20.17 -18.34 2.02
CA PRO A 81 20.90 -17.12 1.66
C PRO A 81 20.56 -16.54 0.28
N THR A 82 20.08 -17.37 -0.64
CA THR A 82 19.69 -16.99 -2.01
C THR A 82 18.29 -16.37 -2.09
N LEU A 83 17.49 -16.49 -1.02
CA LEU A 83 16.08 -16.08 -0.99
C LEU A 83 15.94 -14.65 -0.45
N TYR A 84 14.95 -13.93 -0.97
CA TYR A 84 14.54 -12.63 -0.42
C TYR A 84 13.26 -12.76 0.41
N TRP A 85 13.28 -12.17 1.60
CA TRP A 85 12.06 -11.86 2.32
C TRP A 85 11.75 -10.37 2.20
N THR A 86 10.49 -10.04 1.91
CA THR A 86 10.01 -8.65 1.92
C THR A 86 8.66 -8.55 2.63
N PRO A 87 8.38 -7.44 3.33
CA PRO A 87 7.04 -7.21 3.86
C PRO A 87 6.08 -6.86 2.73
N CYS A 88 4.80 -7.16 2.94
CA CYS A 88 3.73 -6.87 2.00
C CYS A 88 3.58 -5.35 1.82
N THR A 89 3.73 -4.88 0.58
CA THR A 89 3.69 -3.45 0.26
C THR A 89 2.35 -2.81 0.64
N ALA A 90 1.23 -3.47 0.37
CA ALA A 90 -0.09 -2.96 0.73
C ALA A 90 -0.23 -2.77 2.23
N HIS A 91 0.31 -3.70 3.02
CA HIS A 91 0.31 -3.60 4.47
C HIS A 91 1.28 -2.51 4.95
N CYS A 92 2.45 -2.35 4.33
CA CYS A 92 3.37 -1.24 4.62
C CYS A 92 2.71 0.12 4.38
N LEU A 93 2.02 0.31 3.25
CA LEU A 93 1.29 1.54 2.94
C LEU A 93 0.14 1.80 3.93
N ASP A 94 -0.57 0.76 4.36
CA ASP A 94 -1.62 0.90 5.37
C ASP A 94 -1.05 1.30 6.74
N LEU A 95 0.11 0.77 7.14
CA LEU A 95 0.84 1.21 8.34
C LEU A 95 1.38 2.64 8.21
N MET A 96 1.78 3.08 7.02
CA MET A 96 2.12 4.49 6.78
C MET A 96 0.92 5.40 7.03
N LEU A 97 -0.25 5.03 6.50
CA LEU A 97 -1.49 5.74 6.76
C LEU A 97 -1.86 5.72 8.26
N GLU A 98 -1.63 4.62 8.96
CA GLU A 98 -1.81 4.54 10.40
C GLU A 98 -0.95 5.55 11.17
N ASP A 99 0.34 5.61 10.87
CA ASP A 99 1.27 6.50 11.57
C ASP A 99 0.94 7.97 11.29
N VAL A 100 0.55 8.28 10.05
CA VAL A 100 0.01 9.61 9.70
C VAL A 100 -1.24 9.90 10.52
N ALA A 101 -2.19 8.96 10.63
CA ALA A 101 -3.39 9.12 11.44
C ALA A 101 -3.10 9.29 12.95
N LYS A 102 -1.96 8.80 13.45
CA LYS A 102 -1.53 8.94 14.85
C LYS A 102 -0.99 10.32 15.19
N LEU A 103 -0.75 11.20 14.21
CA LEU A 103 -0.38 12.60 14.44
C LEU A 103 -1.42 13.29 15.33
N LYS A 104 -0.98 14.17 16.25
CA LYS A 104 -1.86 14.84 17.22
C LYS A 104 -2.95 15.65 16.50
N GLU A 105 -2.55 16.26 15.39
CA GLU A 105 -3.34 17.06 14.47
C GLU A 105 -4.48 16.24 13.83
N PHE A 106 -4.26 14.93 13.59
CA PHE A 106 -5.23 14.06 12.90
C PHE A 106 -6.05 13.18 13.86
N LYS A 107 -5.53 12.87 15.06
CA LYS A 107 -6.24 12.09 16.08
C LYS A 107 -7.60 12.68 16.47
N LYS A 108 -7.66 14.00 16.70
CA LYS A 108 -8.89 14.71 17.10
C LYS A 108 -9.98 14.65 16.01
N PRO A 109 -9.74 15.06 14.75
CA PRO A 109 -10.75 14.98 13.70
C PRO A 109 -11.18 13.53 13.41
N ILE A 110 -10.26 12.56 13.39
CA ILE A 110 -10.59 11.14 13.19
C ILE A 110 -11.53 10.62 14.29
N SER A 111 -11.23 10.90 15.55
CA SER A 111 -12.07 10.48 16.67
C SER A 111 -13.46 11.11 16.61
N ARG A 112 -13.55 12.42 16.31
CA ARG A 112 -14.82 13.14 16.14
C ARG A 112 -15.64 12.56 14.99
N ALA A 113 -15.02 12.31 13.84
CA ALA A 113 -15.65 11.67 12.70
C ALA A 113 -16.21 10.29 13.04
N ARG A 114 -15.44 9.45 13.75
CA ARG A 114 -15.90 8.14 14.24
C ARG A 114 -17.10 8.26 15.18
N HIS A 115 -17.12 9.27 16.03
CA HIS A 115 -18.26 9.53 16.91
C HIS A 115 -19.53 9.86 16.12
N VAL A 116 -19.42 10.75 15.12
CA VAL A 116 -20.53 11.11 14.23
C VAL A 116 -21.06 9.90 13.47
N THR A 117 -20.19 9.12 12.81
CA THR A 117 -20.63 7.96 12.04
C THR A 117 -21.28 6.90 12.92
N THR A 118 -20.66 6.59 14.06
CA THR A 118 -21.21 5.63 15.03
C THR A 118 -22.58 6.08 15.54
N PHE A 119 -22.76 7.37 15.80
CA PHE A 119 -24.04 7.91 16.22
C PHE A 119 -25.11 7.76 15.14
N ILE A 120 -24.82 8.11 13.88
CA ILE A 120 -25.78 7.97 12.78
C ILE A 120 -26.20 6.51 12.59
N TYR A 121 -25.22 5.60 12.52
CA TYR A 121 -25.50 4.18 12.25
C TYR A 121 -26.17 3.44 13.41
N ARG A 122 -26.03 3.91 14.65
CA ARG A 122 -26.75 3.35 15.81
C ARG A 122 -28.24 3.68 15.82
N HIS A 123 -28.67 4.71 15.10
CA HIS A 123 -30.04 5.19 15.13
C HIS A 123 -30.71 5.02 13.76
N GLY A 124 -31.47 3.93 13.59
CA GLY A 124 -32.06 3.56 12.29
C GLY A 124 -32.87 4.68 11.60
N ARG A 125 -33.63 5.48 12.37
CA ARG A 125 -34.38 6.64 11.82
C ARG A 125 -33.46 7.74 11.27
N LEU A 126 -32.35 8.01 11.98
CA LEU A 126 -31.37 9.00 11.55
C LEU A 126 -30.56 8.51 10.34
N LEU A 127 -30.25 7.22 10.30
CA LEU A 127 -29.63 6.57 9.14
C LEU A 127 -30.53 6.68 7.90
N SER A 128 -31.84 6.41 8.04
CA SER A 128 -32.80 6.54 6.95
C SER A 128 -32.89 7.99 6.45
N ALA A 129 -32.96 8.96 7.36
CA ALA A 129 -33.00 10.38 7.02
C ALA A 129 -31.70 10.85 6.35
N MET A 130 -30.54 10.35 6.80
CA MET A 130 -29.26 10.62 6.14
C MET A 130 -29.26 10.08 4.72
N ARG A 131 -29.67 8.82 4.50
CA ARG A 131 -29.78 8.21 3.17
C ARG A 131 -30.69 9.00 2.24
N GLU A 132 -31.81 9.53 2.74
CA GLU A 132 -32.68 10.39 1.94
C GLU A 132 -31.95 11.65 1.46
N LYS A 133 -31.17 12.31 2.34
CA LYS A 133 -30.40 13.52 1.99
C LYS A 133 -29.13 13.25 1.18
N THR A 134 -28.66 12.01 1.12
CA THR A 134 -27.46 11.60 0.36
C THR A 134 -27.80 10.84 -0.93
N ASN A 135 -29.07 10.84 -1.37
CA ASN A 135 -29.56 10.08 -2.54
C ASN A 135 -29.28 8.57 -2.43
N GLY A 136 -29.60 8.00 -1.27
CA GLY A 136 -29.45 6.57 -0.97
C GLY A 136 -28.02 6.13 -0.62
N ARG A 137 -27.05 7.05 -0.56
CA ARG A 137 -25.64 6.70 -0.34
C ARG A 137 -25.32 6.54 1.13
N ASP A 138 -24.61 5.47 1.45
CA ASP A 138 -24.06 5.23 2.78
C ASP A 138 -22.72 5.94 2.99
N LEU A 139 -22.41 6.23 4.26
CA LEU A 139 -21.07 6.66 4.65
C LEU A 139 -20.15 5.44 4.69
N VAL A 140 -18.95 5.56 4.10
CA VAL A 140 -17.93 4.51 4.25
C VAL A 140 -17.64 4.32 5.74
N ARG A 141 -17.64 3.06 6.20
CA ARG A 141 -17.33 2.74 7.60
C ARG A 141 -15.86 2.39 7.73
N PRO A 142 -15.22 2.72 8.87
CA PRO A 142 -13.90 2.19 9.17
C PRO A 142 -13.96 0.65 9.20
N GLY A 143 -13.18 0.00 8.34
CA GLY A 143 -12.94 -1.43 8.36
C GLY A 143 -11.93 -1.77 9.46
N ALA A 144 -12.10 -2.92 10.12
CA ALA A 144 -11.26 -3.32 11.24
C ALA A 144 -9.79 -3.58 10.84
N THR A 145 -9.53 -3.86 9.56
CA THR A 145 -8.26 -4.39 9.06
C THR A 145 -7.49 -3.44 8.14
N ARG A 146 -7.97 -2.22 7.87
CA ARG A 146 -7.33 -1.27 6.94
C ARG A 146 -7.46 0.18 7.38
N PHE A 147 -6.38 0.85 7.78
CA PHE A 147 -6.34 2.26 8.16
C PHE A 147 -6.73 3.21 7.03
N ALA A 148 -6.53 2.82 5.76
CA ALA A 148 -7.07 3.53 4.61
C ALA A 148 -8.58 3.79 4.72
N THR A 149 -9.35 2.88 5.33
CA THR A 149 -10.80 3.05 5.52
C THR A 149 -11.16 4.20 6.44
N THR A 150 -10.28 4.58 7.38
CA THR A 150 -10.48 5.75 8.25
C THR A 150 -10.49 7.03 7.42
N PHE A 151 -9.53 7.16 6.50
CA PHE A 151 -9.46 8.31 5.59
C PHE A 151 -10.57 8.29 4.53
N LEU A 152 -10.96 7.12 4.03
CA LEU A 152 -12.14 6.99 3.16
C LEU A 152 -13.43 7.39 3.89
N THR A 153 -13.54 7.10 5.19
CA THR A 153 -14.65 7.55 6.03
C THR A 153 -14.67 9.08 6.13
N LEU A 154 -13.51 9.71 6.36
CA LEU A 154 -13.38 11.18 6.36
C LEU A 154 -13.77 11.78 5.01
N GLN A 155 -13.32 11.17 3.91
CA GLN A 155 -13.63 11.63 2.56
C GLN A 155 -15.14 11.55 2.27
N SER A 156 -15.78 10.45 2.68
CA SER A 156 -17.23 10.25 2.57
C SER A 156 -18.00 11.28 3.41
N LEU A 157 -17.60 11.50 4.66
CA LEU A 157 -18.17 12.54 5.51
C LEU A 157 -18.05 13.94 4.90
N TYR A 158 -16.88 14.28 4.36
CA TYR A 158 -16.62 15.57 3.75
C TYR A 158 -17.44 15.78 2.47
N LYS A 159 -17.53 14.75 1.62
CA LYS A 159 -18.37 14.76 0.41
C LYS A 159 -19.84 15.02 0.71
N HIS A 160 -20.32 14.55 1.86
CA HIS A 160 -21.71 14.70 2.32
C HIS A 160 -21.88 15.79 3.38
N LYS A 161 -20.89 16.68 3.55
CA LYS A 161 -20.87 17.72 4.58
C LYS A 161 -22.15 18.56 4.59
N ASP A 162 -22.59 19.06 3.44
CA ASP A 162 -23.74 19.96 3.36
C ASP A 162 -25.06 19.22 3.65
N ALA A 163 -25.20 18.00 3.13
CA ALA A 163 -26.34 17.13 3.43
C ALA A 163 -26.41 16.78 4.93
N LEU A 164 -25.28 16.48 5.56
CA LEU A 164 -25.20 16.20 6.99
C LEU A 164 -25.50 17.45 7.82
N ARG A 165 -24.98 18.62 7.44
CA ARG A 165 -25.30 19.89 8.11
C ARG A 165 -26.80 20.18 8.02
N PHE A 166 -27.39 20.02 6.84
CA PHE A 166 -28.82 20.21 6.64
C PHE A 166 -29.67 19.24 7.48
N LEU A 167 -29.28 17.96 7.54
CA LEU A 167 -29.98 16.96 8.37
C LEU A 167 -30.01 17.36 9.84
N PHE A 168 -28.88 17.83 10.37
CA PHE A 168 -28.76 18.22 11.78
C PHE A 168 -29.26 19.64 12.08
N THR A 169 -29.69 20.40 11.08
CA THR A 169 -30.43 21.66 11.25
C THR A 169 -31.90 21.55 10.84
N SER A 170 -32.36 20.37 10.39
CA SER A 170 -33.73 20.17 9.94
C SER A 170 -34.72 20.21 11.11
N LYS A 171 -35.99 20.51 10.78
CA LYS A 171 -37.08 20.45 11.75
C LYS A 171 -37.28 19.04 12.31
N GLU A 172 -36.95 18.01 11.53
CA GLU A 172 -37.03 16.61 11.99
C GLU A 172 -36.00 16.31 13.07
N TRP A 173 -34.79 16.89 12.96
CA TRP A 173 -33.78 16.76 14.00
C TRP A 173 -34.14 17.54 15.26
N THR A 174 -34.57 18.80 15.15
CA THR A 174 -34.91 19.62 16.33
C THR A 174 -36.09 19.06 17.12
N GLY A 175 -37.04 18.39 16.46
CA GLY A 175 -38.12 17.65 17.10
C GLY A 175 -37.72 16.27 17.66
N CYS A 176 -36.53 15.76 17.34
CA CYS A 176 -36.09 14.43 17.74
C CYS A 176 -35.63 14.39 19.20
N LYS A 177 -36.01 13.33 19.95
CA LYS A 177 -35.52 13.10 21.32
C LYS A 177 -33.99 13.02 21.38
N LEU A 178 -33.36 12.52 20.32
CA LEU A 178 -31.91 12.38 20.22
C LEU A 178 -31.18 13.73 20.25
N ALA A 179 -31.79 14.80 19.72
CA ALA A 179 -31.19 16.14 19.74
C ALA A 179 -31.05 16.71 21.15
N LYS A 180 -31.86 16.24 22.11
CA LYS A 180 -31.80 16.66 23.51
C LYS A 180 -30.72 15.91 24.31
N THR A 181 -30.22 14.80 23.78
CA THR A 181 -29.18 14.00 24.46
C THR A 181 -27.82 14.67 24.37
N GLU A 182 -26.97 14.43 25.36
CA GLU A 182 -25.60 14.94 25.36
C GLU A 182 -24.80 14.45 24.14
N ALA A 183 -25.01 13.21 23.72
CA ALA A 183 -24.38 12.66 22.52
C ALA A 183 -24.88 13.37 21.24
N GLY A 184 -26.17 13.65 21.14
CA GLY A 184 -26.74 14.38 20.00
C GLY A 184 -26.24 15.81 19.90
N LYS A 185 -26.16 16.53 21.02
CA LYS A 185 -25.57 17.89 21.09
C LYS A 185 -24.11 17.89 20.63
N LYS A 186 -23.30 16.95 21.12
CA LYS A 186 -21.91 16.80 20.68
C LYS A 186 -21.80 16.57 19.18
N VAL A 187 -22.61 15.68 18.60
CA VAL A 187 -22.60 15.43 17.15
C VAL A 187 -23.00 16.68 16.36
N TYR A 188 -24.01 17.41 16.83
CA TYR A 188 -24.43 18.69 16.25
C TYR A 188 -23.29 19.71 16.25
N ASP A 189 -22.63 19.90 17.40
CA ASP A 189 -21.50 20.84 17.54
C ASP A 189 -20.32 20.44 16.65
N ILE A 190 -20.07 19.14 16.50
CA ILE A 190 -19.04 18.63 15.59
C ILE A 190 -19.35 18.99 14.14
N LEU A 191 -20.57 18.73 13.67
CA LEU A 191 -20.95 18.95 12.28
C LEU A 191 -21.04 20.44 11.90
N LEU A 192 -21.31 21.33 12.86
CA LEU A 192 -21.34 22.76 12.59
C LEU A 192 -19.99 23.46 12.83
N SER A 193 -19.06 22.82 13.54
CA SER A 193 -17.72 23.35 13.80
C SER A 193 -16.90 23.58 12.53
N TRP A 194 -16.50 24.83 12.26
CA TRP A 194 -15.59 25.16 11.17
C TRP A 194 -14.20 24.52 11.37
N GLU A 195 -13.70 24.54 12.61
CA GLU A 195 -12.40 23.96 13.00
C GLU A 195 -12.36 22.46 12.64
N PHE A 196 -13.44 21.73 12.91
CA PHE A 196 -13.55 20.31 12.57
C PHE A 196 -13.34 20.07 11.07
N TRP A 197 -14.09 20.78 10.22
CA TRP A 197 -14.02 20.58 8.78
C TRP A 197 -12.67 20.99 8.19
N ASN A 198 -12.05 22.06 8.71
CA ASN A 198 -10.70 22.44 8.30
C ASN A 198 -9.68 21.35 8.69
N SER A 199 -9.79 20.77 9.88
CA SER A 199 -8.92 19.65 10.27
C SER A 199 -9.17 18.38 9.45
N VAL A 200 -10.43 18.11 9.06
CA VAL A 200 -10.77 17.00 8.14
C VAL A 200 -10.16 17.25 6.77
N GLU A 201 -10.23 18.47 6.26
CA GLU A 201 -9.60 18.85 4.99
C GLU A 201 -8.09 18.64 5.03
N ASP A 202 -7.41 18.99 6.14
CA ASP A 202 -5.99 18.72 6.32
C ASP A 202 -5.66 17.21 6.26
N CYS A 203 -6.50 16.36 6.86
CA CYS A 203 -6.36 14.90 6.72
C CYS A 203 -6.50 14.47 5.25
N LEU A 204 -7.47 15.05 4.53
CA LEU A 204 -7.73 14.78 3.12
C LEU A 204 -6.73 15.41 2.15
N ARG A 205 -5.85 16.31 2.58
CA ARG A 205 -4.69 16.74 1.79
C ARG A 205 -3.54 15.74 1.87
N ALA A 206 -3.41 15.04 3.01
CA ALA A 206 -2.34 14.08 3.24
C ALA A 206 -2.64 12.67 2.69
N SER A 207 -3.88 12.20 2.80
CA SER A 207 -4.19 10.78 2.58
C SER A 207 -4.46 10.32 1.14
N PRO A 208 -5.11 11.09 0.25
CA PRO A 208 -5.49 10.59 -1.08
C PRO A 208 -4.31 10.12 -1.94
N PRO A 209 -3.16 10.83 -1.99
CA PRO A 209 -2.02 10.34 -2.76
C PRO A 209 -1.57 8.95 -2.32
N LEU A 210 -1.47 8.69 -1.01
CA LEU A 210 -1.10 7.38 -0.46
C LEU A 210 -2.18 6.31 -0.71
N ILE A 211 -3.46 6.67 -0.63
CA ILE A 211 -4.57 5.75 -0.92
C ILE A 211 -4.57 5.34 -2.40
N ILE A 212 -4.19 6.25 -3.32
CA ILE A 212 -4.06 5.92 -4.74
C ILE A 212 -2.96 4.89 -4.93
N VAL A 213 -1.78 5.07 -4.32
CA VAL A 213 -0.70 4.06 -4.39
C VAL A 213 -1.19 2.71 -3.85
N LEU A 214 -1.90 2.72 -2.72
CA LEU A 214 -2.46 1.51 -2.12
C LEU A 214 -3.49 0.81 -3.02
N ARG A 215 -4.35 1.56 -3.72
CA ARG A 215 -5.35 0.97 -4.64
C ARG A 215 -4.69 0.38 -5.88
N VAL A 216 -3.74 1.10 -6.47
CA VAL A 216 -2.97 0.61 -7.63
C VAL A 216 -2.25 -0.70 -7.28
N MET A 217 -1.79 -0.85 -6.04
CA MET A 217 -1.21 -2.08 -5.50
C MET A 217 -2.17 -3.25 -5.33
N VAL A 218 -3.36 -2.97 -4.78
CA VAL A 218 -4.30 -4.00 -4.32
C VAL A 218 -5.22 -4.45 -5.43
N ASP A 219 -5.73 -3.49 -6.20
CA ASP A 219 -6.84 -3.72 -7.11
C ASP A 219 -6.39 -4.04 -8.53
N GLY A 220 -5.15 -3.68 -8.94
CA GLY A 220 -4.59 -3.96 -10.28
C GLY A 220 -5.28 -3.26 -11.46
N ASP A 221 -6.59 -2.96 -11.34
CA ASP A 221 -7.48 -2.62 -12.46
C ASP A 221 -7.98 -1.18 -12.47
N GLU A 222 -8.01 -0.45 -11.35
CA GLU A 222 -8.52 0.93 -11.31
C GLU A 222 -7.40 1.96 -11.13
N ARG A 223 -6.69 2.27 -12.23
CA ARG A 223 -5.80 3.43 -12.29
C ARG A 223 -6.62 4.70 -12.57
N PRO A 224 -6.69 5.71 -11.67
CA PRO A 224 -7.33 6.98 -11.99
C PRO A 224 -6.44 7.79 -12.95
N ALA A 225 -6.81 7.85 -14.23
CA ALA A 225 -6.33 8.81 -15.23
C ALA A 225 -4.81 9.07 -15.24
N MET A 226 -4.00 8.02 -15.39
CA MET A 226 -2.60 8.09 -15.85
C MET A 226 -2.52 7.48 -17.27
N PRO A 227 -1.58 7.91 -18.13
CA PRO A 227 -1.59 7.53 -19.54
C PRO A 227 -1.35 6.03 -19.72
N GLU A 228 -2.30 5.39 -20.41
CA GLU A 228 -2.20 4.15 -21.20
C GLU A 228 -1.16 3.11 -20.74
N VAL A 229 -1.56 2.26 -19.79
CA VAL A 229 -0.91 0.96 -19.53
C VAL A 229 -2.02 -0.08 -19.35
N ASP A 230 -1.90 -1.20 -20.06
CA ASP A 230 -2.87 -2.31 -20.17
C ASP A 230 -3.31 -2.83 -18.77
N GLY A 231 -4.62 -2.95 -18.58
CA GLY A 231 -5.28 -3.16 -17.28
C GLY A 231 -5.40 -4.61 -16.82
N ASP A 232 -4.31 -5.37 -16.79
CA ASP A 232 -4.28 -6.72 -16.18
C ASP A 232 -2.96 -7.02 -15.43
N GLU A 233 -2.11 -5.99 -15.29
CA GLU A 233 -0.80 -6.12 -14.66
C GLU A 233 -0.76 -5.36 -13.34
N ARG A 234 -0.62 -6.13 -12.25
CA ARG A 234 -0.19 -5.59 -10.96
C ARG A 234 1.08 -4.75 -11.20
N PRO A 235 1.12 -3.50 -10.72
CA PRO A 235 2.24 -2.60 -10.98
C PRO A 235 3.55 -3.28 -10.54
N ALA A 236 4.54 -3.28 -11.43
CA ALA A 236 5.88 -3.64 -11.02
C ALA A 236 6.32 -2.68 -9.91
N MET A 237 7.02 -3.17 -8.88
CA MET A 237 7.52 -2.37 -7.75
C MET A 237 8.20 -1.02 -8.11
N PRO A 238 8.81 -0.85 -9.29
CA PRO A 238 9.29 0.44 -9.76
C PRO A 238 8.22 1.49 -10.07
N GLU A 239 7.08 1.06 -10.63
CA GLU A 239 5.94 1.94 -10.82
C GLU A 239 5.43 2.44 -9.47
N VAL A 240 5.64 1.64 -8.43
CA VAL A 240 5.25 1.94 -7.06
C VAL A 240 6.18 2.97 -6.45
N ASP A 241 7.49 2.85 -6.67
CA ASP A 241 8.46 3.85 -6.25
C ASP A 241 8.17 5.20 -6.95
N ALA A 242 7.91 5.18 -8.26
CA ALA A 242 7.51 6.37 -9.01
C ALA A 242 6.18 6.96 -8.49
N LEU A 243 5.17 6.12 -8.24
CA LEU A 243 3.90 6.52 -7.66
C LEU A 243 4.06 7.09 -6.25
N MET A 244 4.99 6.54 -5.46
CA MET A 244 5.31 7.03 -4.13
C MET A 244 5.99 8.40 -4.19
N ASN A 245 6.94 8.60 -5.11
CA ASN A 245 7.58 9.89 -5.33
C ASN A 245 6.56 10.94 -5.79
N HIS A 246 5.68 10.59 -6.73
CA HIS A 246 4.55 11.43 -7.12
C HIS A 246 3.60 11.74 -5.95
N ALA A 247 3.35 10.75 -5.09
CA ALA A 247 2.53 10.94 -3.90
C ALA A 247 3.17 11.93 -2.92
N LYS A 248 4.48 11.82 -2.67
CA LYS A 248 5.26 12.76 -1.85
C LYS A 248 5.16 14.19 -2.41
N GLU A 249 5.36 14.37 -3.72
CA GLU A 249 5.28 15.69 -4.35
C GLU A 249 3.86 16.29 -4.29
N LYS A 250 2.82 15.49 -4.53
CA LYS A 250 1.43 15.94 -4.36
C LYS A 250 1.11 16.36 -2.93
N ILE A 251 1.62 15.62 -1.93
CA ILE A 251 1.47 15.99 -0.53
C ILE A 251 2.18 17.32 -0.26
N LYS A 252 3.44 17.48 -0.68
CA LYS A 252 4.20 18.73 -0.52
C LYS A 252 3.45 19.93 -1.12
N ALA A 253 2.97 19.80 -2.36
CA ALA A 253 2.21 20.84 -3.04
C ALA A 253 0.91 21.20 -2.31
N SER A 254 0.25 20.23 -1.68
CA SER A 254 -1.02 20.41 -0.96
C SER A 254 -0.86 21.13 0.40
N PHE A 255 0.36 21.26 0.92
CA PHE A 255 0.68 21.93 2.18
C PHE A 255 1.60 23.16 1.99
N SER A 256 1.42 23.90 0.91
CA SER A 256 2.25 25.06 0.52
C SER A 256 2.20 26.26 1.49
N THR A 257 1.26 26.29 2.44
CA THR A 257 1.12 27.38 3.40
C THR A 257 2.11 27.24 4.57
N GLU A 258 2.78 28.33 4.94
CA GLU A 258 3.85 28.35 5.95
C GLU A 258 3.43 27.80 7.32
N ASN A 259 2.19 28.08 7.74
CA ASN A 259 1.62 27.59 9.01
C ASN A 259 1.43 26.06 9.07
N LYS A 260 1.54 25.35 7.93
CA LYS A 260 1.40 23.87 7.86
C LYS A 260 2.72 23.16 7.58
N ARG A 261 3.83 23.88 7.46
CA ARG A 261 5.15 23.30 7.14
C ARG A 261 5.62 22.29 8.18
N SER A 262 5.35 22.55 9.48
CA SER A 262 5.65 21.60 10.56
C SER A 262 4.90 20.27 10.41
N LEU A 263 3.61 20.34 10.05
CA LEU A 263 2.79 19.15 9.81
C LEU A 263 3.27 18.39 8.57
N LEU A 264 3.55 19.10 7.48
CA LEU A 264 4.12 18.52 6.26
C LEU A 264 5.41 17.75 6.56
N ASN A 265 6.35 18.37 7.29
CA ASN A 265 7.62 17.73 7.62
C ASN A 265 7.41 16.42 8.42
N LYS A 266 6.48 16.41 9.38
CA LYS A 266 6.14 15.17 10.12
C LYS A 266 5.57 14.09 9.20
N ILE A 267 4.69 14.47 8.26
CA ILE A 267 4.09 13.53 7.30
C ILE A 267 5.16 12.92 6.39
N ILE A 268 6.01 13.77 5.78
CA ILE A 268 7.08 13.31 4.89
C ILE A 268 8.08 12.44 5.65
N GLN A 269 8.47 12.82 6.87
CA GLN A 269 9.35 12.01 7.72
C GLN A 269 8.76 10.62 8.02
N ILE A 270 7.44 10.52 8.26
CA ILE A 270 6.77 9.22 8.44
C ILE A 270 6.86 8.39 7.16
N ILE A 271 6.58 9.00 6.00
CA ILE A 271 6.60 8.33 4.69
C ILE A 271 8.00 7.82 4.39
N GLU A 272 9.03 8.66 4.48
CA GLU A 272 10.43 8.30 4.21
C GLU A 272 10.93 7.23 5.18
N SER A 273 10.76 7.44 6.49
CA SER A 273 11.18 6.46 7.50
C SER A 273 10.53 5.09 7.31
N ARG A 274 9.26 5.03 6.88
CA ARG A 274 8.58 3.77 6.60
C ARG A 274 9.02 3.17 5.26
N TRP A 275 9.22 3.98 4.23
CA TRP A 275 9.71 3.54 2.93
C TRP A 275 11.10 2.91 3.06
N ASP A 276 12.06 3.62 3.64
CA ASP A 276 13.45 3.17 3.73
C ASP A 276 13.59 1.92 4.60
N ARG A 277 12.80 1.81 5.68
CA ARG A 277 12.89 0.67 6.61
C ARG A 277 12.21 -0.61 6.12
N GLN A 278 11.33 -0.52 5.13
CA GLN A 278 10.37 -1.59 4.81
C GLN A 278 10.31 -1.92 3.31
N MET A 279 10.59 -0.94 2.45
CA MET A 279 10.37 -1.04 1.01
C MET A 279 11.67 -0.91 0.20
N ASP A 280 12.73 -0.35 0.78
CA ASP A 280 14.02 -0.26 0.10
C ASP A 280 14.74 -1.62 0.10
N THR A 281 14.55 -2.39 -0.98
CA THR A 281 15.22 -3.67 -1.17
C THR A 281 15.88 -3.71 -2.55
N PRO A 282 17.13 -4.21 -2.65
CA PRO A 282 17.82 -4.36 -3.93
C PRO A 282 17.02 -5.16 -4.96
N LEU A 283 16.17 -6.09 -4.51
CA LEU A 283 15.28 -6.89 -5.36
C LEU A 283 14.39 -6.01 -6.26
N TYR A 284 13.85 -4.90 -5.73
CA TYR A 284 12.98 -4.02 -6.50
C TYR A 284 13.77 -3.15 -7.48
N GLY A 285 14.95 -2.67 -7.09
CA GLY A 285 15.85 -1.94 -7.98
C GLY A 285 16.33 -2.83 -9.14
N ALA A 286 16.69 -4.08 -8.85
CA ALA A 286 17.06 -5.06 -9.86
C ALA A 286 15.89 -5.38 -10.82
N ALA A 287 14.66 -5.51 -10.29
CA ALA A 287 13.48 -5.71 -11.11
C ALA A 287 13.19 -4.51 -12.04
N LEU A 288 13.49 -3.28 -11.61
CA LEU A 288 13.43 -2.09 -12.49
C LEU A 288 14.48 -2.13 -13.57
N PHE A 289 15.72 -2.41 -13.17
CA PHE A 289 16.86 -2.47 -14.07
C PHE A 289 16.56 -3.44 -15.21
N LEU A 290 15.96 -4.59 -14.92
CA LEU A 290 15.59 -5.62 -15.91
C LEU A 290 14.31 -5.33 -16.71
N ASN A 291 13.65 -4.19 -16.51
CA ASN A 291 12.48 -3.80 -17.30
C ASN A 291 12.89 -2.90 -18.49
N PRO A 292 12.97 -3.44 -19.73
CA PRO A 292 13.44 -2.68 -20.90
C PRO A 292 12.60 -1.45 -21.22
N GLU A 293 11.29 -1.51 -20.96
CA GLU A 293 10.39 -0.38 -21.23
C GLU A 293 10.76 0.85 -20.38
N LYS A 294 11.06 0.59 -19.11
CA LYS A 294 11.33 1.65 -18.13
C LYS A 294 12.79 2.06 -18.13
N ILE A 295 13.75 1.12 -18.13
CA ILE A 295 15.17 1.45 -17.99
C ILE A 295 15.70 2.31 -19.14
N TYR A 296 15.29 2.05 -20.39
CA TYR A 296 15.70 2.84 -21.55
C TYR A 296 15.11 4.25 -21.57
N THR A 297 14.01 4.47 -20.85
CA THR A 297 13.42 5.79 -20.66
C THR A 297 14.18 6.53 -19.57
N ILE A 298 14.43 5.87 -18.43
CA ILE A 298 15.17 6.42 -17.28
C ILE A 298 16.61 6.80 -17.66
N GLN A 299 17.31 5.98 -18.45
CA GLN A 299 18.65 6.29 -18.97
C GLN A 299 18.75 7.64 -19.68
N LYS A 300 17.67 8.09 -20.33
CA LYS A 300 17.66 9.38 -21.02
C LYS A 300 17.43 10.56 -20.08
N GLU A 301 16.87 10.30 -18.90
CA GLU A 301 16.43 11.33 -17.95
C GLU A 301 17.40 11.48 -16.77
N ASN A 302 17.95 10.38 -16.26
CA ASN A 302 18.74 10.36 -15.03
C ASN A 302 19.74 9.20 -14.98
N ASP A 303 20.97 9.45 -15.45
CA ASP A 303 22.07 8.48 -15.47
C ASP A 303 22.51 8.03 -14.06
N GLU A 304 22.49 8.94 -13.09
CA GLU A 304 22.85 8.63 -11.68
C GLU A 304 21.90 7.60 -11.07
N TYR A 305 20.60 7.73 -11.34
CA TYR A 305 19.60 6.76 -10.88
C TYR A 305 19.78 5.39 -11.56
N VAL A 306 20.19 5.35 -12.82
CA VAL A 306 20.52 4.08 -13.50
C VAL A 306 21.70 3.38 -12.83
N GLY A 307 22.75 4.14 -12.48
CA GLY A 307 23.88 3.61 -11.71
C GLY A 307 23.45 2.99 -10.37
N HIS A 308 22.51 3.62 -9.66
CA HIS A 308 21.92 3.05 -8.44
C HIS A 308 21.19 1.72 -8.72
N LEU A 309 20.34 1.66 -9.76
CA LEU A 309 19.60 0.45 -10.13
C LEU A 309 20.53 -0.70 -10.55
N ARG A 310 21.63 -0.36 -11.26
CA ARG A 310 22.69 -1.30 -11.61
C ARG A 310 23.36 -1.88 -10.37
N GLY A 311 23.63 -1.04 -9.37
CA GLY A 311 24.09 -1.47 -8.05
C GLY A 311 23.14 -2.48 -7.40
N CYS A 312 21.83 -2.16 -7.37
CA CYS A 312 20.81 -3.08 -6.86
C CYS A 312 20.79 -4.43 -7.61
N PHE A 313 20.92 -4.41 -8.95
CA PHE A 313 21.01 -5.62 -9.75
C PHE A 313 22.22 -6.47 -9.39
N ASN A 314 23.40 -5.85 -9.22
CA ASN A 314 24.62 -6.56 -8.86
C ASN A 314 24.50 -7.22 -7.47
N ASP A 315 23.90 -6.54 -6.49
CA ASP A 315 23.64 -7.10 -5.17
C ASP A 315 22.73 -8.34 -5.24
N VAL A 316 21.70 -8.29 -6.10
CA VAL A 316 20.78 -9.42 -6.31
C VAL A 316 21.46 -10.57 -7.03
N LEU A 317 22.24 -10.28 -8.07
CA LEU A 317 23.00 -11.28 -8.81
C LEU A 317 23.99 -12.01 -7.89
N ALA A 318 24.75 -11.26 -7.10
CA ALA A 318 25.72 -11.80 -6.14
C ALA A 318 25.07 -12.68 -5.07
N ARG A 319 23.84 -12.34 -4.63
CA ARG A 319 23.10 -13.15 -3.66
C ARG A 319 22.49 -14.41 -4.28
N MET A 320 21.81 -14.29 -5.42
CA MET A 320 20.98 -15.36 -5.97
C MET A 320 21.76 -16.42 -6.74
N VAL A 321 22.82 -16.02 -7.43
CA VAL A 321 23.62 -16.92 -8.26
C VAL A 321 24.92 -17.17 -7.53
N GLN A 322 25.23 -18.42 -7.16
CA GLN A 322 26.47 -18.75 -6.44
C GLN A 322 27.61 -19.18 -7.39
N ASP A 323 27.27 -19.57 -8.62
CA ASP A 323 28.25 -19.98 -9.63
C ASP A 323 28.85 -18.75 -10.33
N GLU A 324 30.16 -18.56 -10.16
CA GLU A 324 30.90 -17.41 -10.70
C GLU A 324 30.92 -17.38 -12.24
N SER A 325 30.89 -18.55 -12.91
CA SER A 325 30.81 -18.61 -14.38
C SER A 325 29.46 -18.10 -14.87
N ILE A 326 28.37 -18.47 -14.19
CA ILE A 326 27.02 -18.02 -14.51
C ILE A 326 26.87 -16.53 -14.18
N GLN A 327 27.36 -16.09 -13.01
CA GLN A 327 27.39 -14.67 -12.65
C GLN A 327 28.07 -13.83 -13.72
N ASN A 328 29.29 -14.20 -14.14
CA ASN A 328 30.04 -13.47 -15.16
C ASN A 328 29.32 -13.43 -16.51
N LYS A 329 28.64 -14.52 -16.91
CA LYS A 329 27.83 -14.55 -18.14
C LYS A 329 26.64 -13.61 -18.05
N ILE A 330 25.92 -13.62 -16.93
CA ILE A 330 24.77 -12.74 -16.70
C ILE A 330 25.23 -11.29 -16.67
N ASP A 331 26.34 -10.99 -16.01
CA ASP A 331 26.91 -9.65 -15.93
C ASP A 331 27.26 -9.11 -17.34
N GLN A 332 27.97 -9.90 -18.15
CA GLN A 332 28.27 -9.54 -19.54
C GLN A 332 27.01 -9.30 -20.37
N GLN A 333 25.99 -10.15 -20.24
CA GLN A 333 24.71 -9.96 -20.93
C GLN A 333 23.98 -8.71 -20.45
N SER A 334 24.07 -8.39 -19.17
CA SER A 334 23.44 -7.20 -18.59
C SER A 334 24.08 -5.91 -19.10
N MET A 335 25.40 -5.88 -19.36
CA MET A 335 26.05 -4.75 -20.03
C MET A 335 25.56 -4.58 -21.47
N LEU A 336 25.40 -5.67 -22.22
CA LEU A 336 24.86 -5.62 -23.59
C LEU A 336 23.41 -5.12 -23.59
N TYR A 337 22.61 -5.55 -22.62
CA TYR A 337 21.25 -5.08 -22.41
C TYR A 337 21.19 -3.58 -22.11
N GLU A 338 21.97 -3.12 -21.14
CA GLU A 338 22.02 -1.72 -20.72
C GLU A 338 22.46 -0.79 -21.85
N ASP A 339 23.47 -1.20 -22.62
CA ASP A 339 23.99 -0.43 -23.76
C ASP A 339 23.15 -0.58 -25.06
N GLN A 340 22.11 -1.42 -25.05
CA GLN A 340 21.34 -1.81 -26.25
C GLN A 340 22.25 -2.33 -27.38
N ARG A 341 23.24 -3.16 -27.02
CA ARG A 341 24.27 -3.73 -27.91
C ARG A 341 24.07 -5.23 -28.16
N GLY A 342 24.80 -5.75 -29.14
CA GLY A 342 24.70 -7.14 -29.57
C GLY A 342 23.49 -7.40 -30.47
N ASP A 343 23.38 -8.63 -30.98
CA ASP A 343 22.38 -8.98 -32.00
C ASP A 343 20.94 -9.03 -31.45
N ILE A 344 20.81 -9.29 -30.15
CA ILE A 344 19.51 -9.47 -29.48
C ILE A 344 18.95 -8.12 -29.00
N PHE A 345 19.72 -7.34 -28.24
CA PHE A 345 19.21 -6.12 -27.60
C PHE A 345 19.21 -4.88 -28.51
N LYS A 346 19.94 -4.91 -29.64
CA LYS A 346 19.92 -3.85 -30.66
C LYS A 346 18.80 -4.04 -31.71
N ASN A 347 18.06 -5.16 -31.66
CA ASN A 347 17.09 -5.47 -32.69
C ASN A 347 15.97 -4.40 -32.75
N CYS A 348 15.87 -3.69 -33.88
CA CYS A 348 14.91 -2.60 -34.04
C CYS A 348 13.45 -3.03 -33.84
N MET A 349 13.07 -4.23 -34.29
CA MET A 349 11.71 -4.74 -34.08
C MET A 349 11.45 -5.07 -32.61
N ALA A 350 12.45 -5.61 -31.91
CA ALA A 350 12.35 -5.83 -30.47
C ALA A 350 12.12 -4.51 -29.74
N LEU A 351 12.97 -3.50 -29.98
CA LEU A 351 12.87 -2.17 -29.36
C LEU A 351 11.53 -1.46 -29.67
N GLN A 352 11.01 -1.61 -30.89
CA GLN A 352 9.69 -1.07 -31.27
C GLN A 352 8.52 -1.79 -30.59
N THR A 353 8.69 -3.06 -30.23
CA THR A 353 7.63 -3.88 -29.62
C THR A 353 7.76 -4.05 -28.11
N VAL A 354 8.80 -3.49 -27.47
CA VAL A 354 9.00 -3.50 -26.01
C VAL A 354 7.74 -3.02 -25.26
N LYS A 355 7.04 -2.00 -25.78
CA LYS A 355 5.81 -1.47 -25.16
C LYS A 355 4.55 -2.29 -25.44
N LEU A 356 4.61 -3.22 -26.40
CA LEU A 356 3.46 -3.96 -26.92
C LEU A 356 3.44 -5.42 -26.48
N LYS A 357 4.57 -5.94 -25.98
CA LYS A 357 4.73 -7.34 -25.61
C LYS A 357 5.04 -7.45 -24.13
N ASN A 358 4.12 -8.03 -23.37
CA ASN A 358 4.37 -8.40 -21.98
C ASN A 358 4.86 -9.86 -21.89
N PRO A 359 5.82 -10.20 -21.01
CA PRO A 359 6.20 -11.59 -20.74
C PRO A 359 5.04 -12.51 -20.32
N ARG A 360 3.91 -11.96 -19.86
CA ARG A 360 2.71 -12.70 -19.44
C ARG A 360 1.74 -13.10 -20.57
N LYS A 361 1.88 -12.55 -21.78
CA LYS A 361 0.94 -12.79 -22.91
C LYS A 361 1.56 -13.59 -24.04
#